data_AF-C4ZCM1-F1
#
_entry.id   AF-C4ZCM1-F1
#
_cell.length_a   1.000
_cell.length_b   1.000
_cell.length_c   1.000
_cell.angle_alpha   90.00
_cell.angle_beta   90.00
_cell.angle_gamma   90.00
#
_symmetry.space_group_name_H-M   'P 1'
#
loop_
_entity.id
_entity.type
_entity.pdbx_description
1 polymer ?
#
loop_
_entity_poly.entity_id
_entity_poly.type
_entity_poly.pdbx_seq_one_letter_code
_entity_poly.pdbx_strand_id
1 'polypeptide(L)'
;MLFNSEFYELYVNTFEKSIKDMFGTDMKQRVKTCAFQHMGSFILSYEYVPLNYIITIENEMRTFNVTIEDKEKASTPLSRIKKYESGLSQDNIHEVICLLKEVLRENDFDLYIYKDDKVYIKNKQGVKRIKRVKRSQ
;
A
#
# COMPACT_ATOMS: atom_id res chain seq x y z
N MET A 1 -0.25 -28.69 -4.52
CA MET A 1 -0.25 -27.77 -3.37
C MET A 1 -1.70 -27.48 -3.02
N LEU A 2 -2.15 -27.84 -1.82
CA LEU A 2 -3.45 -27.39 -1.31
C LEU A 2 -3.34 -25.89 -1.01
N PHE A 3 -4.07 -25.07 -1.76
CA PHE A 3 -4.23 -23.65 -1.47
C PHE A 3 -5.01 -23.55 -0.16
N ASN A 4 -4.34 -23.18 0.93
CA ASN A 4 -4.95 -23.15 2.25
C ASN A 4 -5.56 -21.77 2.49
N SER A 5 -6.90 -21.65 2.40
CA SER A 5 -7.60 -20.41 2.76
C SER A 5 -7.23 -19.92 4.16
N GLU A 6 -6.99 -20.83 5.12
CA GLU A 6 -6.60 -20.49 6.49
C GLU A 6 -5.25 -19.73 6.52
N PHE A 7 -4.33 -20.04 5.59
CA PHE A 7 -3.07 -19.32 5.47
C PHE A 7 -3.32 -17.86 5.13
N TYR A 8 -4.17 -17.58 4.14
CA TYR A 8 -4.46 -16.20 3.73
C TYR A 8 -5.33 -15.46 4.75
N GLU A 9 -6.30 -16.15 5.36
CA GLU A 9 -7.13 -15.61 6.44
C GLU A 9 -6.28 -15.17 7.63
N LEU A 10 -5.27 -15.95 8.02
CA LEU A 10 -4.33 -15.58 9.07
C LEU A 10 -3.67 -14.23 8.78
N TYR A 11 -3.19 -13.98 7.56
CA TYR A 11 -2.50 -12.73 7.24
C TYR A 11 -3.44 -11.56 7.02
N VAL A 12 -4.64 -11.79 6.49
CA VAL A 12 -5.70 -10.76 6.49
C VAL A 12 -6.00 -10.31 7.91
N ASN A 13 -6.19 -11.26 8.83
CA ASN A 13 -6.44 -10.95 10.24
C ASN A 13 -5.22 -10.26 10.90
N THR A 14 -4.01 -10.65 10.51
CA THR A 14 -2.78 -10.02 10.99
C THR A 14 -2.72 -8.55 10.56
N PHE A 15 -2.96 -8.25 9.28
CA PHE A 15 -3.04 -6.87 8.78
C PHE A 15 -4.12 -6.06 9.51
N GLU A 16 -5.34 -6.60 9.63
CA GLU A 16 -6.45 -5.92 10.30
C GLU A 16 -6.13 -5.61 11.76
N LYS A 17 -5.53 -6.55 12.48
CA LYS A 17 -5.10 -6.35 13.86
C LYS A 17 -3.98 -5.32 13.96
N SER A 18 -2.91 -5.44 13.17
CA SER A 18 -1.79 -4.51 13.19
C SER A 18 -2.22 -3.08 12.86
N ILE A 19 -3.10 -2.89 11.87
CA ILE A 19 -3.64 -1.57 11.54
C ILE A 19 -4.47 -1.01 12.69
N LYS A 20 -5.36 -1.81 13.27
CA LYS A 20 -6.18 -1.38 14.41
C LYS A 20 -5.32 -0.99 15.61
N ASP A 21 -4.31 -1.80 15.95
CA ASP A 21 -3.44 -1.57 17.10
C ASP A 21 -2.55 -0.34 16.90
N MET A 22 -2.05 -0.10 15.67
CA MET A 22 -1.11 0.99 15.39
C MET A 22 -1.77 2.32 15.03
N PHE A 23 -2.91 2.31 14.34
CA PHE A 23 -3.56 3.52 13.83
C PHE A 23 -4.88 3.84 14.54
N GLY A 24 -5.52 2.89 15.20
CA GLY A 24 -6.79 3.12 15.90
C GLY A 24 -7.84 3.77 14.99
N THR A 25 -8.34 4.94 15.40
CA THR A 25 -9.37 5.69 14.67
C THR A 25 -8.85 6.45 13.46
N ASP A 26 -7.53 6.56 13.28
CA ASP A 26 -6.92 7.29 12.15
C ASP A 26 -7.01 6.50 10.83
N MET A 27 -7.27 5.19 10.90
CA MET A 27 -7.49 4.31 9.75
C MET A 27 -8.90 3.75 9.75
N LYS A 28 -9.66 4.03 8.69
CA LYS A 28 -11.01 3.50 8.49
C LYS A 28 -11.04 2.51 7.34
N GLN A 29 -11.42 1.26 7.61
CA GLN A 29 -11.55 0.24 6.55
C GLN A 29 -12.62 0.66 5.52
N ARG A 30 -12.27 0.54 4.24
CA ARG A 30 -13.11 0.88 3.08
C ARG A 30 -13.48 -0.35 2.27
N VAL A 31 -12.50 -1.18 1.95
CA VAL A 31 -12.67 -2.39 1.13
C VAL A 31 -11.99 -3.56 1.80
N LYS A 32 -12.66 -4.72 1.75
CA LYS A 32 -12.10 -6.03 2.05
C LYS A 32 -12.57 -7.00 0.98
N THR A 33 -11.67 -7.39 0.09
CA THR A 33 -11.92 -8.39 -0.94
C THR A 33 -11.00 -9.56 -0.68
N CYS A 34 -11.55 -10.77 -0.63
CA CYS A 34 -10.78 -12.00 -0.42
C CYS A 34 -11.23 -13.03 -1.46
N ALA A 35 -10.29 -13.51 -2.26
CA ALA A 35 -10.50 -14.53 -3.28
C ALA A 35 -9.40 -15.60 -3.14
N PHE A 36 -9.61 -16.51 -2.19
CA PHE A 36 -8.60 -17.51 -1.85
C PHE A 36 -8.56 -18.73 -2.80
N GLN A 37 -9.51 -18.82 -3.72
CA GLN A 37 -9.58 -19.90 -4.69
C GLN A 37 -8.58 -19.62 -5.83
N HIS A 38 -7.64 -20.54 -6.05
CA HIS A 38 -6.66 -20.51 -7.15
C HIS A 38 -5.65 -19.35 -7.11
N MET A 39 -4.70 -19.40 -6.16
CA MET A 39 -3.53 -18.50 -5.98
C MET A 39 -3.60 -17.53 -4.80
N GLY A 40 -4.74 -17.45 -4.11
CA GLY A 40 -4.85 -16.71 -2.86
C GLY A 40 -4.60 -15.22 -3.03
N SER A 41 -5.65 -14.47 -3.34
CA SER A 41 -5.59 -13.01 -3.42
C SER A 41 -6.48 -12.34 -2.37
N PHE A 42 -6.03 -11.20 -1.87
CA PHE A 42 -6.83 -10.27 -1.11
C PHE A 42 -6.42 -8.83 -1.38
N ILE A 43 -7.39 -7.95 -1.23
CA ILE A 43 -7.21 -6.50 -1.24
C ILE A 43 -7.88 -5.94 0.02
N LEU A 44 -7.09 -5.23 0.81
CA LEU A 44 -7.57 -4.45 1.93
C LEU A 44 -7.33 -2.97 1.62
N SER A 45 -8.36 -2.14 1.74
CA SER A 45 -8.22 -0.70 1.57
C SER A 45 -8.72 0.05 2.79
N TYR A 46 -7.98 1.07 3.17
CA TYR A 46 -8.24 1.91 4.33
C TYR A 46 -8.13 3.38 3.92
N GLU A 47 -8.97 4.21 4.50
CA GLU A 47 -8.79 5.65 4.48
C GLU A 47 -7.96 6.05 5.71
N TYR A 48 -6.83 6.69 5.47
CA TYR A 48 -6.08 7.40 6.49
C TYR A 48 -6.66 8.80 6.67
N VAL A 49 -7.47 8.96 7.71
CA VAL A 49 -8.33 10.13 7.97
C VAL A 49 -7.54 11.44 8.09
N PRO A 50 -6.38 11.51 8.78
CA PRO A 50 -5.68 12.79 9.00
C PRO A 50 -5.26 13.50 7.70
N LEU A 51 -4.96 12.75 6.64
CA LEU A 51 -4.46 13.30 5.37
C LEU A 51 -5.35 12.97 4.17
N ASN A 52 -6.45 12.24 4.37
CA ASN A 52 -7.35 11.74 3.32
C ASN A 52 -6.62 10.91 2.24
N TYR A 53 -5.66 10.09 2.66
CA TYR A 53 -5.05 9.10 1.78
C TYR A 53 -5.85 7.80 1.79
N ILE A 54 -5.88 7.13 0.65
CA ILE A 54 -6.31 5.75 0.53
C ILE A 54 -5.06 4.87 0.55
N ILE A 55 -5.01 3.97 1.53
CA ILE A 55 -3.98 2.97 1.67
C ILE A 55 -4.53 1.65 1.18
N THR A 56 -3.88 1.05 0.19
CA THR A 56 -4.28 -0.25 -0.35
C THR A 56 -3.16 -1.25 -0.13
N ILE A 57 -3.51 -2.36 0.53
CA ILE A 57 -2.67 -3.54 0.71
C ILE A 57 -3.22 -4.60 -0.23
N GLU A 58 -2.42 -4.99 -1.20
CA GLU A 58 -2.77 -6.00 -2.19
C GLU A 58 -1.75 -7.13 -2.11
N ASN A 59 -2.24 -8.35 -1.97
CA ASN A 59 -1.38 -9.53 -2.01
C ASN A 59 -1.39 -10.15 -3.41
N GLU A 60 -0.21 -10.61 -3.81
CA GLU A 60 -0.02 -11.47 -4.98
C GLU A 60 0.79 -12.70 -4.53
N MET A 61 0.16 -13.88 -4.61
CA MET A 61 0.71 -15.15 -4.13
C MET A 61 1.15 -15.12 -2.65
N ARG A 62 2.46 -15.12 -2.36
CA ARG A 62 3.03 -15.07 -0.99
C ARG A 62 3.72 -13.75 -0.71
N THR A 63 3.40 -12.72 -1.49
CA THR A 63 3.94 -11.37 -1.32
C THR A 63 2.82 -10.35 -1.25
N PHE A 64 3.14 -9.14 -0.78
CA PHE A 64 2.20 -8.04 -0.74
C PHE A 64 2.86 -6.71 -1.10
N ASN A 65 2.03 -5.79 -1.59
CA ASN A 65 2.39 -4.41 -1.86
C ASN A 65 1.48 -3.46 -1.09
N VAL A 66 2.06 -2.36 -0.61
CA VAL A 66 1.31 -1.27 0.03
C VAL A 66 1.40 -0.04 -0.86
N THR A 67 0.25 0.51 -1.24
CA THR A 67 0.15 1.73 -2.05
C THR A 67 -0.53 2.83 -1.27
N ILE A 68 0.02 4.05 -1.36
CA ILE A 68 -0.57 5.28 -0.83
C ILE A 68 -1.11 6.07 -2.01
N GLU A 69 -2.40 6.40 -2.00
CA GLU A 69 -3.09 7.15 -3.04
C GLU A 69 -3.81 8.36 -2.44
N ASP A 70 -3.79 9.51 -3.11
CA ASP A 70 -4.57 10.68 -2.72
C ASP A 70 -5.93 10.77 -3.41
N LYS A 71 -6.74 11.74 -2.99
CA LYS A 71 -8.07 12.01 -3.56
C LYS A 71 -8.08 12.31 -5.07
N GLU A 72 -6.94 12.72 -5.64
CA GLU A 72 -6.76 13.04 -7.06
C GLU A 72 -6.17 11.87 -7.85
N LYS A 73 -6.09 10.68 -7.25
CA LYS A 73 -5.51 9.46 -7.85
C LYS A 73 -4.01 9.55 -8.12
N ALA A 74 -3.32 10.50 -7.49
CA ALA A 74 -1.86 10.47 -7.43
C ALA A 74 -1.43 9.40 -6.42
N SER A 75 -0.53 8.51 -6.80
CA SER A 75 -0.17 7.37 -5.94
C SER A 75 1.31 7.07 -5.94
N THR A 76 1.76 6.39 -4.90
CA THR A 76 3.10 5.83 -4.82
C THR A 76 3.07 4.52 -4.03
N PRO A 77 3.74 3.46 -4.50
CA PRO A 77 3.97 2.29 -3.67
C PRO A 77 4.93 2.65 -2.53
N LEU A 78 4.65 2.19 -1.32
CA LEU A 78 5.48 2.41 -0.14
C LEU A 78 6.93 1.99 -0.37
N SER A 79 7.14 0.93 -1.17
CA SER A 79 8.46 0.41 -1.53
C SER A 79 9.33 1.40 -2.31
N ARG A 80 8.75 2.42 -2.94
CA ARG A 80 9.49 3.53 -3.57
C ARG A 80 9.94 4.60 -2.57
N ILE A 81 9.27 4.70 -1.42
CA ILE A 81 9.61 5.64 -0.35
C ILE A 81 10.68 5.03 0.56
N LYS A 82 10.42 3.81 1.05
CA LYS A 82 11.36 3.02 1.86
C LYS A 82 11.25 1.54 1.50
N LYS A 83 12.39 0.86 1.44
CA LYS A 83 12.45 -0.59 1.16
C LYS A 83 11.94 -1.38 2.36
N TYR A 84 11.26 -2.49 2.09
CA TYR A 84 10.80 -3.47 3.07
C TYR A 84 10.71 -4.85 2.41
N GLU A 85 10.69 -5.89 3.22
CA GLU A 85 10.49 -7.27 2.74
C GLU A 85 9.01 -7.54 2.45
N SER A 86 8.69 -7.88 1.20
CA SER A 86 7.29 -8.06 0.75
C SER A 86 6.72 -9.44 1.01
N GLY A 87 7.51 -10.37 1.56
CA GLY A 87 7.06 -11.72 1.87
C GLY A 87 5.94 -11.72 2.92
N LEU A 88 4.92 -12.55 2.72
CA LEU A 88 3.76 -12.63 3.60
C LEU A 88 4.11 -13.42 4.88
N SER A 89 4.62 -12.71 5.89
CA SER A 89 4.94 -13.21 7.23
C SER A 89 4.43 -12.22 8.29
N GLN A 90 4.27 -12.66 9.54
CA GLN A 90 3.80 -11.76 10.60
C GLN A 90 4.80 -10.63 10.88
N ASP A 91 6.11 -10.94 10.88
CA ASP A 91 7.17 -9.97 11.12
C ASP A 91 7.20 -8.90 10.02
N ASN A 92 7.12 -9.31 8.74
CA ASN A 92 7.11 -8.39 7.61
C ASN A 92 5.85 -7.51 7.60
N ILE A 93 4.71 -8.06 8.01
CA ILE A 93 3.47 -7.28 8.18
C ILE A 93 3.62 -6.26 9.30
N HIS A 94 4.15 -6.66 10.45
CA HIS A 94 4.36 -5.71 11.54
C HIS A 94 5.33 -4.60 11.13
N GLU A 95 6.45 -4.95 10.51
CA GLU A 95 7.45 -4.00 10.03
C GLU A 95 6.83 -3.02 9.04
N VAL A 96 6.12 -3.49 8.01
CA VAL A 96 5.56 -2.59 6.98
C VAL A 96 4.51 -1.64 7.56
N ILE A 97 3.73 -2.06 8.56
CA ILE A 97 2.71 -1.21 9.19
C ILE A 97 3.38 -0.15 10.08
N CYS A 98 4.47 -0.48 10.79
CA CYS A 98 5.32 0.50 11.47
C CYS A 98 5.87 1.53 10.49
N LEU A 99 6.42 1.05 9.38
CA LEU A 99 7.07 1.85 8.36
C LEU A 99 6.08 2.78 7.65
N LEU A 100 4.88 2.28 7.35
CA LEU A 100 3.77 3.07 6.83
C LEU A 100 3.39 4.20 7.81
N LYS A 101 3.32 3.92 9.11
CA LYS A 101 2.97 4.93 10.12
C LYS A 101 4.02 6.05 10.17
N GLU A 102 5.30 5.71 10.10
CA GLU A 102 6.38 6.69 10.02
C GLU A 102 6.26 7.56 8.77
N VAL A 103 6.09 6.95 7.60
CA VAL A 103 5.97 7.64 6.32
C VAL A 103 4.76 8.59 6.30
N LEU A 104 3.60 8.14 6.80
CA LEU A 104 2.40 8.97 6.89
C LEU A 104 2.54 10.11 7.91
N ARG A 105 3.30 9.90 8.99
CA ARG A 105 3.59 10.95 9.99
C ARG A 105 4.53 12.02 9.45
N GLU A 106 5.59 11.60 8.75
CA GLU A 106 6.54 12.53 8.12
C GLU A 106 5.90 13.29 6.96
N ASN A 107 5.02 12.60 6.22
CA ASN A 107 4.30 13.11 5.06
C ASN A 107 5.23 13.86 4.09
N ASP A 108 6.40 13.27 3.83
CA ASP A 108 7.46 13.85 3.00
C ASP A 108 7.88 12.87 1.92
N PHE A 109 7.01 12.73 0.93
CA PHE A 109 7.21 11.83 -0.20
C PHE A 109 6.54 12.37 -1.47
N ASP A 110 6.99 11.85 -2.60
CA ASP A 110 6.44 12.15 -3.92
C ASP A 110 5.31 11.17 -4.26
N LEU A 111 4.19 11.73 -4.74
CA LEU A 111 3.12 10.98 -5.41
C LEU A 111 3.29 11.10 -6.92
N TYR A 112 2.83 10.09 -7.65
CA TYR A 112 2.94 10.02 -9.10
C TYR A 112 1.57 9.99 -9.76
N ILE A 113 1.41 10.80 -10.81
CA ILE A 113 0.21 10.84 -11.65
C ILE A 113 0.60 10.34 -13.03
N TYR A 114 -0.09 9.34 -13.54
CA TYR A 114 0.06 8.82 -14.90
C TYR A 114 -1.13 9.26 -15.73
N LYS A 115 -0.90 10.11 -16.72
CA LYS A 115 -1.95 10.68 -17.57
C LYS A 115 -1.42 10.93 -18.99
N ASP A 116 -2.15 10.47 -20.01
CA ASP A 116 -1.82 10.67 -21.43
C ASP A 116 -0.36 10.30 -21.76
N ASP A 117 0.10 9.12 -21.34
CA ASP A 117 1.48 8.61 -21.46
C ASP A 117 2.57 9.48 -20.80
N LYS A 118 2.17 10.50 -20.03
CA LYS A 118 3.04 11.39 -19.27
C LYS A 118 2.98 11.03 -17.80
N VAL A 119 4.09 11.29 -17.13
CA VAL A 119 4.22 11.12 -15.68
C VAL A 119 4.44 12.48 -15.06
N TYR A 120 3.76 12.73 -13.96
CA TYR A 120 3.89 13.93 -13.14
C TYR A 120 4.22 13.51 -11.71
N ILE A 121 5.09 14.27 -11.06
CA ILE A 121 5.32 14.19 -9.63
C ILE A 121 4.44 15.24 -8.96
N LYS A 122 3.78 14.85 -7.87
CA LYS A 122 3.01 15.70 -6.97
C LYS A 122 3.64 15.64 -5.58
N ASN A 123 4.03 16.78 -5.05
CA ASN A 123 4.56 16.92 -3.70
C ASN A 123 4.24 18.31 -3.14
N LYS A 124 4.84 18.68 -2.01
CA LYS A 124 4.63 19.98 -1.33
C LYS A 124 4.95 21.20 -2.21
N GLN A 125 5.80 21.05 -3.24
CA GLN A 125 6.15 22.13 -4.18
C GLN A 125 5.13 22.27 -5.32
N GLY A 126 4.12 21.40 -5.38
CA GLY A 126 3.10 21.36 -6.41
C GLY A 126 3.26 20.18 -7.37
N VAL A 127 2.68 20.30 -8.56
CA VAL A 127 2.68 19.25 -9.59
C VAL A 127 3.64 19.61 -10.71
N LYS A 128 4.58 18.72 -11.04
CA LYS A 128 5.56 18.92 -12.11
C LYS A 128 5.66 17.70 -13.02
N ARG A 129 5.67 17.94 -14.33
CA ARG A 129 5.91 16.89 -15.33
C ARG A 129 7.36 16.41 -15.29
N ILE A 130 7.57 15.11 -15.27
CA ILE A 130 8.91 14.52 -15.47
C ILE A 130 9.10 14.12 -16.94
N LYS A 131 10.26 14.46 -17.51
CA LYS A 131 10.67 13.96 -18.82
C LYS A 131 11.05 12.49 -18.63
N ARG A 132 10.39 11.57 -19.36
CA ARG A 132 10.80 10.15 -19.43
C ARG A 132 12.30 10.11 -19.75
N VAL A 133 13.11 9.61 -18.82
CA VAL A 133 14.44 9.08 -19.17
C VAL A 133 14.16 7.77 -19.89
N LYS A 134 14.64 7.61 -21.13
CA LYS A 134 14.47 6.38 -21.92
C LYS A 134 14.91 5.19 -21.03
N ARG A 135 14.03 4.20 -20.84
CA ARG A 135 14.49 2.87 -20.44
C ARG A 135 15.38 2.38 -21.58
N SER A 136 16.67 2.25 -21.32
CA SER A 136 17.53 1.41 -22.16
C SER A 136 16.88 0.02 -22.18
N GLN A 137 16.60 -0.47 -23.38
CA GLN A 137 16.12 -1.84 -23.61
C GLN A 137 17.17 -2.85 -23.15
#